data_AF-A0AAE3RKL9-F1
#
_entry.id   AF-A0AAE3RKL9-F1
#
_cell.length_a   1.000
_cell.length_b   1.000
_cell.length_c   1.000
_cell.angle_alpha   90.00
_cell.angle_beta   90.00
_cell.angle_gamma   90.00
#
_symmetry.space_group_name_H-M   'P 1'
#
loop_
_entity.id
_entity.type
_entity.pdbx_description
1 polymer ?
#
loop_
_entity_poly.entity_id
_entity_poly.type
_entity_poly.pdbx_seq_one_letter_code
_entity_poly.pdbx_strand_id
1 'polypeptide(L)'
;MIDFEQHKNIVEEFVEQHYKLAHSLMIDSYADPATYYSNYQMLLEAMNKLPEHPEYFLEWLLEDDPTLYTNLMELVVIIRTIHNVFEQVSP
;
A
#
# COMPACT_ATOMS: atom_id res chain seq x y z
N MET A 1 7.50 7.04 23.70
CA MET A 1 6.94 8.19 22.96
C MET A 1 7.03 7.81 21.50
N ILE A 2 5.92 7.94 20.77
CA ILE A 2 5.86 7.56 19.36
C ILE A 2 6.69 8.58 18.57
N ASP A 3 7.63 8.09 17.76
CA ASP A 3 8.42 8.94 16.87
C ASP A 3 7.70 9.02 15.51
N PHE A 4 7.00 10.12 15.28
CA PHE A 4 6.24 10.33 14.04
C PHE A 4 7.14 10.43 12.82
N GLU A 5 8.34 11.01 12.94
CA GLU A 5 9.31 11.07 11.84
C GLU A 5 9.80 9.67 11.47
N GLN A 6 10.07 8.82 12.47
CA GLN A 6 10.42 7.43 12.20
C GLN A 6 9.29 6.69 11.46
N HIS A 7 8.03 6.87 11.85
CA HIS A 7 6.89 6.25 11.16
C HIS A 7 6.71 6.80 9.75
N LYS A 8 6.91 8.12 9.56
CA LYS A 8 6.86 8.77 8.26
C LYS A 8 7.90 8.18 7.31
N ASN A 9 9.16 8.05 7.74
CA ASN A 9 10.22 7.48 6.92
C ASN A 9 9.92 6.04 6.46
N ILE A 10 9.34 5.21 7.34
CA ILE A 10 8.93 3.84 6.97
C ILE A 10 7.83 3.86 5.89
N VAL A 11 6.85 4.77 6.03
CA VAL A 11 5.77 4.94 5.07
C VAL A 11 6.29 5.49 3.74
N GLU A 12 7.23 6.44 3.78
CA GLU A 12 7.90 6.99 2.60
C GLU A 12 8.63 5.91 1.82
N GLU A 13 9.48 5.13 2.50
CA GLU A 13 10.18 4.00 1.88
C GLU A 13 9.21 2.98 1.26
N PHE A 14 8.12 2.66 1.96
CA PHE A 14 7.09 1.76 1.43
C PHE A 14 6.44 2.32 0.16
N VAL A 15 6.04 3.60 0.18
CA VAL A 15 5.43 4.26 -0.97
C VAL A 15 6.39 4.27 -2.14
N GLU A 16 7.63 4.74 -1.95
CA GLU A 16 8.63 4.80 -3.02
C GLU A 16 8.89 3.44 -3.68
N GLN A 17 8.97 2.37 -2.88
CA GLN A 17 9.24 1.02 -3.36
C GLN A 17 8.05 0.41 -4.12
N HIS A 18 6.82 0.71 -3.71
CA HIS A 18 5.65 -0.05 -4.15
C HIS A 18 4.67 0.71 -5.05
N TYR A 19 4.77 2.05 -5.16
CA TYR A 19 3.84 2.88 -5.92
C TYR A 19 3.68 2.42 -7.38
N LYS A 20 4.79 2.23 -8.10
CA LYS A 20 4.77 1.77 -9.49
C LYS A 20 4.18 0.37 -9.65
N LEU A 21 4.51 -0.55 -8.74
CA LEU A 21 4.03 -1.93 -8.79
C LEU A 21 2.51 -1.98 -8.58
N ALA A 22 1.99 -1.27 -7.59
CA ALA A 22 0.55 -1.21 -7.33
C ALA A 22 -0.22 -0.61 -8.51
N HIS A 23 0.27 0.47 -9.11
CA HIS A 23 -0.38 1.06 -10.28
C HIS A 23 -0.34 0.10 -11.49
N SER A 24 0.72 -0.69 -11.64
CA SER A 24 0.77 -1.70 -12.71
C SER A 24 -0.34 -2.76 -12.59
N LEU A 25 -0.76 -3.11 -11.36
CA LEU A 25 -1.84 -4.07 -11.13
C LEU A 25 -3.23 -3.49 -11.47
N MET A 26 -3.42 -2.18 -11.34
CA MET A 26 -4.69 -1.51 -11.68
C MET A 26 -4.93 -1.40 -13.18
N ILE A 27 -3.87 -1.32 -13.98
CA ILE A 27 -3.97 -1.11 -15.42
C ILE A 27 -4.27 -2.45 -16.14
N ASP A 28 -4.15 -3.59 -15.43
CA ASP A 28 -4.44 -4.96 -15.89
C ASP A 28 -3.92 -5.25 -17.32
N SER A 29 -2.79 -4.63 -17.66
CA SER A 29 -2.21 -4.72 -18.99
C SER A 29 -0.82 -5.29 -18.84
N TYR A 30 -0.59 -6.44 -19.50
CA TYR A 30 0.70 -7.10 -19.75
C TYR A 30 1.21 -8.20 -18.80
N ALA A 31 0.51 -8.60 -17.73
CA ALA A 31 0.94 -9.73 -16.90
C ALA A 31 0.09 -10.98 -17.15
N ASP A 32 0.72 -12.16 -17.24
CA ASP A 32 -0.02 -13.42 -17.14
C ASP A 32 -0.58 -13.59 -15.70
N PRO A 33 -1.60 -14.44 -15.50
CA PRO A 33 -2.25 -14.58 -14.19
C PRO A 33 -1.31 -14.93 -13.02
N ALA A 34 -0.23 -15.70 -13.26
CA ALA A 34 0.71 -16.07 -12.21
C ALA A 34 1.56 -14.86 -11.80
N THR A 35 2.02 -14.07 -12.77
CA THR A 35 2.74 -12.82 -12.50
C THR A 35 1.86 -11.82 -11.74
N TYR A 36 0.59 -11.67 -12.14
CA TYR A 36 -0.36 -10.81 -11.43
C TYR A 36 -0.51 -11.22 -9.97
N TYR A 37 -0.77 -12.52 -9.73
CA TYR A 37 -0.95 -13.04 -8.38
C TYR A 37 0.31 -12.89 -7.52
N SER A 38 1.49 -13.17 -8.09
CA SER A 38 2.77 -13.01 -7.39
C SER A 38 3.02 -11.56 -6.99
N ASN A 39 2.79 -10.60 -7.88
CA ASN A 39 2.96 -9.17 -7.61
C ASN A 39 1.98 -8.69 -6.53
N TYR A 40 0.74 -9.15 -6.57
CA TYR A 40 -0.25 -8.89 -5.52
C TYR A 40 0.20 -9.45 -4.16
N GLN A 41 0.68 -10.70 -4.10
CA GLN A 41 1.17 -11.29 -2.85
C GLN A 41 2.35 -10.49 -2.26
N MET A 42 3.29 -10.04 -3.09
CA MET A 42 4.39 -9.18 -2.64
C MET A 42 3.90 -7.87 -2.00
N LEU A 43 2.90 -7.21 -2.60
CA LEU A 43 2.33 -5.98 -2.03
C LEU A 43 1.58 -6.25 -0.71
N LEU A 44 0.81 -7.34 -0.65
CA LEU A 44 0.09 -7.72 0.56
C LEU A 44 1.07 -8.01 1.71
N GLU A 45 2.15 -8.74 1.44
CA GLU A 45 3.20 -9.01 2.43
C GLU A 45 3.92 -7.74 2.90
N ALA A 46 4.21 -6.80 2.00
CA ALA A 46 4.83 -5.53 2.36
C ALA A 46 3.90 -4.68 3.23
N MET A 47 2.61 -4.59 2.85
CA MET A 47 1.60 -3.85 3.62
C MET A 47 1.42 -4.45 5.02
N ASN A 48 1.44 -5.78 5.16
CA ASN A 48 1.32 -6.46 6.45
C ASN A 48 2.55 -6.28 7.36
N LYS A 49 3.68 -5.77 6.84
CA LYS A 49 4.89 -5.45 7.60
C LYS A 49 4.96 -3.98 8.00
N LEU A 50 4.05 -3.13 7.52
CA LEU A 50 3.98 -1.74 7.97
C LEU A 50 3.68 -1.70 9.48
N PRO A 51 4.30 -0.78 10.23
CA PRO A 51 3.99 -0.60 11.63
C PRO A 51 2.52 -0.20 11.78
N GLU A 52 1.85 -0.71 12.82
CA GLU A 52 0.53 -0.22 13.19
C GLU A 52 0.60 1.29 13.40
N HIS A 53 -0.30 2.01 12.73
CA HIS A 53 -0.30 3.46 12.82
C HIS A 53 -0.78 3.89 14.22
N PRO A 54 -0.07 4.85 14.87
CA PRO A 54 -0.61 5.58 16.02
C PRO A 54 -2.00 6.15 15.71
N GLU A 55 -2.87 6.28 16.72
CA GLU A 55 -4.28 6.74 16.55
C GLU A 55 -4.42 8.03 15.71
N TYR A 56 -3.42 8.92 15.74
CA TYR A 56 -3.44 10.22 15.05
C TYR A 56 -2.41 10.35 13.92
N PHE A 57 -1.69 9.28 13.58
CA PHE A 57 -0.59 9.37 12.61
C PHE A 57 -1.07 9.78 11.22
N LEU A 58 -2.21 9.28 10.76
CA LEU A 58 -2.74 9.63 9.44
C LEU A 58 -3.20 11.09 9.36
N GLU A 59 -3.78 11.62 10.43
CA GLU A 59 -4.16 13.03 10.54
C GLU A 59 -2.92 13.93 10.54
N TRP A 60 -1.92 13.55 11.35
CA TRP A 60 -0.63 14.23 11.38
C TRP A 60 0.08 14.21 10.02
N LEU A 61 0.11 13.04 9.35
CA LEU A 61 0.74 12.87 8.04
C LEU A 61 0.03 13.68 6.96
N LEU A 62 -1.30 13.79 7.01
CA LEU A 62 -2.07 14.62 6.09
C LEU A 62 -1.70 16.11 6.21
N GLU A 63 -1.44 16.60 7.43
CA GLU A 63 -1.04 17.98 7.67
C GLU A 63 0.42 18.25 7.31
N ASP A 64 1.32 17.33 7.64
CA ASP A 64 2.77 17.48 7.45
C ASP A 64 3.22 17.18 6.00
N ASP A 65 2.71 16.10 5.41
CA ASP A 65 3.01 15.68 4.03
C ASP A 65 1.76 15.10 3.33
N PRO A 66 0.89 15.98 2.79
CA PRO A 66 -0.35 15.56 2.13
C PRO A 66 -0.09 14.72 0.87
N THR A 67 1.09 14.84 0.27
CA THR A 67 1.46 14.05 -0.92
C THR A 67 1.72 12.61 -0.52
N LEU A 68 2.54 12.40 0.51
CA LEU A 68 2.83 11.07 1.03
C LEU A 68 1.56 10.39 1.57
N TYR A 69 0.72 11.13 2.30
CA TYR A 69 -0.59 10.64 2.73
C TYR A 69 -1.44 10.14 1.56
N THR A 70 -1.56 10.94 0.50
CA THR A 70 -2.38 10.59 -0.67
C THR A 70 -1.87 9.32 -1.33
N ASN A 71 -0.55 9.23 -1.56
CA ASN A 71 0.06 8.04 -2.17
C ASN A 71 -0.10 6.78 -1.31
N LEU A 72 0.02 6.89 0.02
CA LEU A 72 -0.25 5.78 0.93
C LEU A 72 -1.71 5.31 0.82
N MET A 73 -2.66 6.24 0.83
CA MET A 73 -4.07 5.92 0.75
C MET A 73 -4.44 5.29 -0.59
N GLU A 74 -3.86 5.76 -1.70
CA GLU A 74 -4.00 5.12 -3.01
C GLU A 74 -3.51 3.67 -2.99
N LEU A 75 -2.31 3.41 -2.44
CA LEU A 75 -1.76 2.06 -2.30
C LEU A 75 -2.67 1.14 -1.48
N VAL A 76 -3.14 1.61 -0.31
CA VAL A 76 -4.05 0.85 0.55
C VAL A 76 -5.35 0.50 -0.18
N VAL A 77 -5.92 1.45 -0.94
CA VAL A 77 -7.14 1.22 -1.72
C VAL A 77 -6.91 0.19 -2.82
N ILE A 78 -5.80 0.27 -3.56
CA ILE A 78 -5.47 -0.69 -4.62
C ILE A 78 -5.35 -2.10 -4.04
N ILE A 79 -4.54 -2.28 -2.99
CA ILE A 79 -4.29 -3.60 -2.39
C ILE A 79 -5.58 -4.20 -1.85
N ARG A 80 -6.41 -3.42 -1.15
CA ARG A 80 -7.70 -3.87 -0.62
C ARG A 80 -8.70 -4.21 -1.72
N THR A 81 -8.72 -3.43 -2.80
CA THR A 81 -9.61 -3.70 -3.95
C THR A 81 -9.28 -5.05 -4.57
N ILE A 82 -7.99 -5.30 -4.83
CA ILE A 82 -7.52 -6.57 -5.38
C ILE A 82 -7.78 -7.73 -4.40
N HIS A 83 -7.52 -7.53 -3.11
CA HIS A 83 -7.80 -8.52 -2.06
C HIS A 83 -9.27 -8.94 -2.07
N ASN A 84 -10.20 -7.97 -2.05
CA ASN A 84 -11.63 -8.24 -2.08
C ASN A 84 -12.07 -8.99 -3.35
N VAL A 85 -11.46 -8.70 -4.50
CA VAL A 85 -11.72 -9.46 -5.74
C VAL A 85 -11.29 -10.91 -5.57
N PHE A 86 -10.09 -11.18 -5.04
CA PHE A 86 -9.63 -12.53 -4.78
C PHE A 86 -10.51 -13.28 -3.78
N GLU A 87 -10.97 -12.63 -2.71
CA GLU A 87 -11.91 -13.24 -1.75
C GLU A 87 -13.25 -13.61 -2.39
N GLN A 88 -13.74 -12.83 -3.36
CA GLN A 88 -15.01 -13.09 -4.04
C GLN A 88 -14.95 -14.21 -5.09
N VAL A 89 -13.79 -14.45 -5.70
CA VAL A 89 -13.61 -15.47 -6.75
C VAL A 89 -12.95 -16.76 -6.26
N SER A 90 -12.52 -16.80 -5.00
CA SER A 90 -12.01 -18.01 -4.36
C SER A 90 -13.20 -18.94 -4.02
N PRO A 91 -13.17 -20.23 -4.41
CA PRO A 91 -14.24 -21.20 -4.15
C PRO A 91 -14.56 -21.43 -2.66
#